data_AF-A0A170YD38-F1
#
_entry.id   AF-A0A170YD38-F1
#
_cell.length_a   1.000
_cell.length_b   1.000
_cell.length_c   1.000
_cell.angle_alpha   90.00
_cell.angle_beta   90.00
_cell.angle_gamma   90.00
#
_symmetry.space_group_name_H-M   'P 1'
#
loop_
_entity.id
_entity.type
_entity.pdbx_description
1 polymer ?
#
loop_
_entity_poly.entity_id
_entity_poly.type
_entity_poly.pdbx_seq_one_letter_code
_entity_poly.pdbx_strand_id
1 'polypeptide(L)'
;MMTFETDFAAHRDRCADICAAGESLIAAKNHHADSISQRCLQLQNKLESLSNLAARRKARLMDNSAYLQFMWKADVVESWVADKETHIRSDEFGRDLSTVQTLLTKQETFDAGLLAFEHEGIQNITSLKDQLIAANHDQSQAILKRHADVMARWKKLLADSDARK
;
A
#
# COMPACT_ATOMS: atom_id res chain seq x y z
N MET A 1 2.17 -13.91 8.42
CA MET A 1 3.37 -13.13 8.81
C MET A 1 3.65 -13.21 10.31
N MET A 2 2.62 -13.19 11.16
CA MET A 2 2.76 -13.33 12.62
C MET A 2 3.43 -14.65 13.05
N THR A 3 3.21 -15.76 12.33
CA THR A 3 3.79 -17.07 12.66
C THR A 3 5.31 -17.14 12.55
N PHE A 4 5.90 -16.51 11.53
CA PHE A 4 7.36 -16.49 11.37
C PHE A 4 8.04 -15.60 12.42
N GLU A 5 7.48 -14.41 12.68
CA GLU A 5 8.05 -13.48 13.67
C GLU A 5 8.04 -14.09 15.08
N THR A 6 6.93 -14.73 15.47
CA THR A 6 6.81 -15.42 16.75
C THR A 6 7.77 -16.60 16.86
N ASP A 7 7.84 -17.45 15.83
CA ASP A 7 8.74 -18.59 15.82
C ASP A 7 10.22 -18.15 15.84
N PHE A 8 10.56 -17.12 15.06
CA PHE A 8 11.89 -16.55 15.02
C PHE A 8 12.31 -15.93 16.36
N ALA A 9 11.40 -15.25 17.06
CA ALA A 9 11.64 -14.76 18.42
C ALA A 9 11.95 -15.92 19.39
N ALA A 10 11.13 -16.97 19.38
CA ALA A 10 11.36 -18.14 20.22
C ALA A 10 12.68 -18.87 19.87
N HIS A 11 13.09 -18.87 18.60
CA HIS A 11 14.38 -19.41 18.18
C HIS A 11 15.56 -18.53 18.62
N ARG A 12 15.40 -17.20 18.59
CA ARG A 12 16.40 -16.24 19.09
C ARG A 12 16.65 -16.44 20.58
N ASP A 13 15.60 -16.54 21.38
CA ASP A 13 15.70 -16.72 22.83
C ASP A 13 16.43 -18.03 23.16
N ARG A 14 16.03 -19.14 22.52
CA ARG A 14 16.71 -20.43 22.67
C ARG A 14 18.20 -20.37 22.31
N CYS A 15 18.57 -19.63 21.27
CA CYS A 15 19.98 -19.49 20.90
C CYS A 15 20.75 -18.63 21.91
N ALA A 16 20.12 -17.61 22.50
CA ALA A 16 20.72 -16.83 23.58
C ALA A 16 20.99 -17.71 24.81
N ASP A 17 20.02 -18.56 25.19
CA ASP A 17 20.19 -19.52 26.29
C ASP A 17 21.34 -20.50 26.02
N ILE A 18 21.44 -21.02 24.80
CA ILE A 18 22.53 -21.93 24.39
C ILE A 18 23.89 -21.22 24.47
N CYS A 19 23.96 -19.96 24.02
CA CYS A 19 25.21 -19.18 24.10
C CYS A 19 25.61 -18.91 25.56
N ALA A 20 24.66 -18.54 26.43
CA ALA A 20 24.90 -18.31 27.85
C ALA A 20 25.37 -19.60 28.58
N ALA A 21 24.78 -20.74 28.24
CA ALA A 21 25.24 -22.04 28.73
C ALA A 21 26.66 -22.36 28.22
N GLY A 22 26.95 -22.06 26.95
CA GLY A 22 28.28 -22.20 26.36
C GLY A 22 29.34 -21.34 27.06
N GLU A 23 29.03 -20.08 27.36
CA GLU A 23 29.89 -19.16 28.10
C GLU A 23 30.20 -19.69 29.51
N SER A 24 29.20 -20.28 30.18
CA SER A 24 29.39 -20.90 31.50
C SER A 24 30.35 -22.09 31.44
N LEU A 25 30.30 -22.92 30.38
CA LEU A 25 31.24 -24.02 30.16
C LEU A 25 32.66 -23.51 29.87
N ILE A 26 32.79 -22.42 29.12
CA ILE A 26 34.08 -21.76 28.85
C ILE A 26 34.68 -21.23 30.16
N ALA A 27 33.88 -20.57 31.00
CA ALA A 27 34.29 -20.07 32.31
C ALA A 27 34.76 -21.19 33.25
N ALA A 28 34.13 -22.37 33.16
CA ALA A 28 34.54 -23.58 33.88
C ALA A 28 35.81 -24.26 33.32
N LYS A 29 36.54 -23.62 32.39
CA LYS A 29 37.75 -24.13 31.73
C LYS A 29 37.53 -25.47 31.01
N ASN A 30 36.39 -25.61 30.32
CA ASN A 30 36.13 -26.79 29.50
C ASN A 30 37.22 -26.99 28.43
N HIS A 31 37.63 -28.24 28.20
CA HIS A 31 38.71 -28.61 27.27
C HIS A 31 38.37 -28.31 25.79
N HIS A 32 37.11 -28.00 25.49
CA HIS A 32 36.60 -27.63 24.17
C HIS A 32 36.16 -26.16 24.09
N ALA A 33 36.64 -25.28 24.98
CA ALA A 33 36.24 -23.88 25.05
C ALA A 33 36.29 -23.15 23.69
N ASP A 34 37.34 -23.35 22.90
CA ASP A 34 37.47 -22.73 21.57
C ASP A 34 36.37 -23.19 20.60
N SER A 35 36.05 -24.48 20.60
CA SER A 35 34.99 -25.05 19.76
C SER A 35 33.61 -24.54 20.18
N ILE A 36 33.36 -24.46 21.50
CA ILE A 36 32.11 -23.91 22.05
C ILE A 36 31.95 -22.44 21.64
N SER A 37 33.01 -21.63 21.80
CA SER A 37 33.03 -20.22 21.44
C SER A 37 32.75 -20.03 19.93
N GLN A 38 33.47 -20.77 19.08
CA GLN A 38 33.26 -20.72 17.63
C GLN A 38 31.84 -21.10 17.23
N ARG A 39 31.24 -22.13 17.85
CA ARG A 39 29.85 -22.54 17.55
C ARG A 39 28.83 -21.49 17.99
N CYS A 40 29.03 -20.86 19.16
CA CYS A 40 28.16 -19.77 19.63
C CYS A 40 28.22 -18.58 18.66
N LEU A 41 29.43 -18.16 18.25
CA LEU A 41 29.62 -17.08 17.29
C LEU A 41 28.97 -17.41 15.93
N GLN A 42 29.15 -18.64 15.42
CA GLN A 42 28.50 -19.07 14.18
C GLN A 42 26.97 -19.04 14.28
N LEU A 43 26.41 -19.43 15.43
CA LEU A 43 24.96 -19.40 15.65
C LEU A 43 24.42 -17.97 15.65
N GLN A 44 25.10 -17.06 16.35
CA GLN A 44 24.75 -15.64 16.40
C GLN A 44 24.79 -15.00 15.00
N ASN A 45 25.86 -15.24 14.24
CA ASN A 45 26.01 -14.73 12.87
C ASN A 45 24.90 -15.25 11.93
N LYS A 46 24.53 -16.54 12.06
CA LYS A 46 23.43 -17.12 11.27
C LYS A 46 22.08 -16.50 11.62
N LEU A 47 21.81 -16.26 12.91
CA LEU A 47 20.59 -15.61 13.36
C LEU A 47 20.50 -14.16 12.87
N GLU A 48 21.58 -13.40 12.97
CA GLU A 48 21.62 -12.03 12.47
C GLU A 48 21.37 -11.96 10.96
N SER A 49 22.05 -12.83 10.20
CA SER A 49 21.84 -12.96 8.75
C SER A 49 20.38 -13.29 8.42
N LEU A 50 19.78 -14.26 9.11
CA LEU A 50 18.37 -14.61 8.93
C LEU A 50 17.43 -13.45 9.29
N SER A 51 17.71 -12.73 10.38
CA SER A 51 16.96 -11.53 10.78
C SER A 51 16.97 -10.48 9.68
N ASN A 52 18.15 -10.22 9.10
CA ASN A 52 18.32 -9.24 8.04
C ASN A 52 17.61 -9.66 6.75
N LEU A 53 17.68 -10.94 6.37
CA LEU A 53 16.95 -11.47 5.22
C LEU A 53 15.43 -11.37 5.41
N ALA A 54 14.93 -11.73 6.60
CA ALA A 54 13.51 -11.64 6.92
C ALA A 54 13.00 -10.20 6.89
N ALA A 55 13.74 -9.26 7.48
CA ALA A 55 13.40 -7.84 7.45
C ALA A 55 13.36 -7.28 6.02
N ARG A 56 14.36 -7.62 5.19
CA ARG A 56 14.38 -7.24 3.76
C ARG A 56 13.19 -7.82 2.99
N ARG A 57 12.85 -9.09 3.22
CA ARG A 57 11.69 -9.73 2.59
C ARG A 57 10.38 -9.05 3.02
N LYS A 58 10.24 -8.74 4.31
CA LYS A 58 9.09 -8.02 4.87
C LYS A 58 8.92 -6.66 4.22
N ALA A 59 9.99 -5.86 4.15
CA ALA A 59 9.97 -4.55 3.52
C ALA A 59 9.50 -4.64 2.06
N ARG A 60 10.08 -5.56 1.26
CA ARG A 60 9.66 -5.77 -0.15
C ARG A 60 8.20 -6.20 -0.30
N LEU A 61 7.70 -7.04 0.59
CA LEU A 61 6.29 -7.45 0.55
C LEU A 61 5.34 -6.31 0.90
N MET A 62 5.69 -5.49 1.89
CA MET A 62 4.90 -4.31 2.25
C MET A 62 4.89 -3.27 1.13
N ASP A 63 6.06 -3.02 0.53
CA ASP A 63 6.24 -2.13 -0.61
C ASP A 63 5.40 -2.58 -1.82
N ASN A 64 5.50 -3.86 -2.20
CA ASN A 64 4.69 -4.43 -3.28
C ASN A 64 3.19 -4.42 -2.98
N SER A 65 2.80 -4.70 -1.73
CA SER A 65 1.40 -4.65 -1.30
C SER A 65 0.82 -3.23 -1.44
N ALA A 66 1.58 -2.20 -1.05
CA ALA A 66 1.17 -0.81 -1.19
C ALA A 66 1.02 -0.41 -2.66
N TYR A 67 1.94 -0.85 -3.53
CA TYR A 67 1.84 -0.64 -4.97
C TYR A 67 0.59 -1.30 -5.59
N LEU A 68 0.32 -2.56 -5.26
CA LEU A 68 -0.89 -3.25 -5.74
C LEU A 68 -2.17 -2.58 -5.23
N GLN A 69 -2.16 -2.08 -3.99
CA GLN A 69 -3.28 -1.32 -3.45
C GLN A 69 -3.52 -0.02 -4.24
N PHE A 70 -2.46 0.73 -4.56
CA PHE A 70 -2.56 1.91 -5.42
C PHE A 70 -3.15 1.56 -6.79
N MET A 71 -2.64 0.52 -7.44
CA MET A 71 -3.10 0.07 -8.75
C MET A 71 -4.59 -0.26 -8.74
N TRP A 72 -5.03 -1.09 -7.78
CA TRP A 72 -6.43 -1.45 -7.65
C TRP A 72 -7.32 -0.22 -7.37
N LYS A 73 -6.88 0.68 -6.49
CA LYS A 73 -7.64 1.91 -6.20
C LYS A 73 -7.72 2.83 -7.42
N ALA A 74 -6.67 2.93 -8.21
CA ALA A 74 -6.68 3.67 -9.47
C ALA A 74 -7.68 3.05 -10.46
N ASP A 75 -7.71 1.72 -10.60
CA ASP A 75 -8.69 1.02 -11.45
C ASP A 75 -10.15 1.32 -11.01
N VAL A 76 -10.41 1.29 -9.70
CA VAL A 76 -11.74 1.63 -9.13
C VAL A 76 -12.13 3.06 -9.49
N VAL A 77 -11.19 4.00 -9.38
CA VAL A 77 -11.42 5.41 -9.74
C VAL A 77 -11.67 5.56 -11.24
N GLU A 78 -10.88 4.92 -12.09
CA GLU A 78 -11.06 4.95 -13.54
C GLU A 78 -12.42 4.41 -13.96
N SER A 79 -12.86 3.30 -13.37
CA SER A 79 -14.19 2.71 -13.62
C SER A 79 -15.30 3.68 -13.22
N TRP A 80 -15.21 4.24 -12.01
CA TRP A 80 -16.22 5.16 -11.51
C TRP A 80 -16.33 6.41 -12.39
N VAL A 81 -15.19 6.97 -12.81
CA VAL A 81 -15.15 8.12 -13.72
C VAL A 81 -15.79 7.76 -15.07
N ALA A 82 -15.46 6.59 -15.64
CA ALA A 82 -16.06 6.14 -16.90
C ALA A 82 -17.58 5.96 -16.82
N ASP A 83 -18.09 5.43 -15.70
CA ASP A 83 -19.52 5.29 -15.45
C ASP A 83 -20.22 6.65 -15.39
N LYS A 84 -19.60 7.63 -14.71
CA LYS A 84 -20.12 9.00 -14.65
C LYS A 84 -20.06 9.69 -16.01
N GLU A 85 -18.95 9.61 -16.74
CA GLU A 85 -18.83 10.14 -18.10
C GLU A 85 -19.94 9.60 -19.02
N THR A 86 -20.28 8.31 -18.89
CA THR A 86 -21.36 7.68 -19.65
C THR A 86 -22.74 8.20 -19.24
N HIS A 87 -22.98 8.37 -17.94
CA HIS A 87 -24.22 8.94 -17.42
C HIS A 87 -24.45 10.39 -17.86
N ILE A 88 -23.38 11.21 -17.84
CA ILE A 88 -23.43 12.59 -18.36
C ILE A 88 -23.88 12.58 -19.82
N ARG A 89 -23.23 11.75 -20.63
CA ARG A 89 -23.51 11.65 -22.06
C ARG A 89 -24.94 11.16 -22.34
N SER A 90 -25.45 10.18 -21.59
CA SER A 90 -26.81 9.65 -21.82
C SER A 90 -27.90 10.66 -21.49
N ASP A 91 -27.71 11.47 -20.45
CA ASP A 91 -28.71 12.46 -20.02
C ASP A 91 -28.87 13.61 -21.03
N GLU A 92 -27.82 13.92 -21.81
CA GLU A 92 -27.90 14.91 -22.90
C GLU A 92 -28.86 14.50 -24.03
N PHE A 93 -29.11 13.19 -24.20
CA PHE A 93 -29.99 12.64 -25.24
C PHE A 93 -31.43 12.40 -24.78
N GLY A 94 -31.73 12.48 -23.47
CA GLY A 94 -33.05 12.18 -22.88
C GLY A 94 -33.95 13.39 -22.61
N ARG A 95 -33.70 14.50 -23.31
CA ARG A 95 -34.09 15.87 -22.92
C ARG A 95 -35.59 16.21 -22.95
N ASP A 96 -36.46 15.29 -23.37
CA ASP A 96 -37.81 15.67 -23.81
C ASP A 96 -38.89 15.75 -22.70
N LEU A 97 -38.61 15.44 -21.42
CA LEU A 97 -39.70 15.37 -20.41
C LEU A 97 -39.33 15.61 -18.92
N SER A 98 -38.34 16.46 -18.59
CA SER A 98 -38.03 16.78 -17.18
C SER A 98 -38.27 18.24 -16.80
N THR A 99 -38.92 18.49 -15.67
CA THR A 99 -39.14 19.86 -15.14
C THR A 99 -37.83 20.42 -14.59
N VAL A 100 -37.69 21.76 -14.58
CA VAL A 100 -36.50 22.46 -14.05
C VAL A 100 -36.14 22.00 -12.63
N GLN A 101 -37.13 21.83 -11.75
CA GLN A 101 -36.91 21.36 -10.38
C GLN A 101 -36.32 19.94 -10.34
N THR A 102 -36.76 19.06 -11.23
CA THR A 102 -36.22 17.69 -11.33
C THR A 102 -34.77 17.70 -11.80
N LEU A 103 -34.45 18.56 -12.77
CA LEU A 103 -33.09 18.74 -13.26
C LEU A 103 -32.16 19.29 -12.16
N LEU A 104 -32.63 20.27 -11.39
CA LEU A 104 -31.86 20.83 -10.28
C LEU A 104 -31.54 19.77 -9.21
N THR A 105 -32.54 19.01 -8.76
CA THR A 105 -32.32 17.94 -7.77
C THR A 105 -31.37 16.85 -8.28
N LYS A 106 -31.46 16.50 -9.58
CA LYS A 106 -30.50 15.57 -10.20
C LYS A 106 -29.07 16.13 -10.19
N GLN A 107 -28.90 17.40 -10.51
CA GLN A 107 -27.60 18.06 -10.50
C GLN A 107 -27.01 18.14 -9.08
N GLU A 108 -27.81 18.50 -8.08
CA GLU A 108 -27.38 18.53 -6.68
C GLU A 108 -26.94 17.14 -6.18
N THR A 109 -27.69 16.09 -6.52
CA THR A 109 -27.35 14.71 -6.18
C THR A 109 -26.05 14.27 -6.87
N PHE A 110 -25.88 14.65 -8.15
CA PHE A 110 -24.67 14.35 -8.91
C PHE A 110 -23.45 15.03 -8.27
N ASP A 111 -23.54 16.33 -7.95
CA ASP A 111 -22.47 17.11 -7.34
C ASP A 111 -22.11 16.58 -5.94
N ALA A 112 -23.11 16.21 -5.12
CA ALA A 112 -22.87 15.56 -3.84
C ALA A 112 -22.11 14.23 -3.99
N GLY A 113 -22.45 13.46 -5.02
CA GLY A 113 -21.75 12.22 -5.37
C GLY A 113 -20.31 12.46 -5.82
N LEU A 114 -20.04 13.53 -6.59
CA LEU A 114 -18.69 13.93 -6.98
C LEU A 114 -17.85 14.30 -5.75
N LEU A 115 -18.39 15.13 -4.84
CA LEU A 115 -17.69 15.56 -3.64
C LEU A 115 -17.34 14.37 -2.72
N ALA A 116 -18.30 13.47 -2.48
CA ALA A 116 -18.06 12.27 -1.68
C ALA A 116 -16.94 11.42 -2.31
N PHE A 117 -16.97 11.25 -3.63
CA PHE A 117 -15.98 10.45 -4.34
C PHE A 117 -14.59 11.11 -4.37
N GLU A 118 -14.51 12.43 -4.42
CA GLU A 118 -13.24 13.16 -4.33
C GLU A 118 -12.53 12.88 -2.99
N HIS A 119 -13.29 12.95 -1.89
CA HIS A 119 -12.77 12.70 -0.55
C HIS A 119 -12.34 11.24 -0.34
N GLU A 120 -13.11 10.27 -0.83
CA GLU A 120 -12.82 8.86 -0.55
C GLU A 120 -11.93 8.20 -1.59
N GLY A 121 -12.10 8.52 -2.87
CA GLY A 121 -11.39 7.92 -3.99
C GLY A 121 -10.12 8.69 -4.34
N ILE A 122 -10.28 9.96 -4.71
CA ILE A 122 -9.19 10.79 -5.25
C ILE A 122 -8.13 11.09 -4.19
N GLN A 123 -8.53 11.49 -2.98
CA GLN A 123 -7.58 11.73 -1.90
C GLN A 123 -6.84 10.44 -1.50
N ASN A 124 -7.51 9.29 -1.54
CA ASN A 124 -6.90 8.00 -1.20
C ASN A 124 -5.81 7.60 -2.19
N ILE A 125 -6.10 7.63 -3.51
CA ILE A 125 -5.07 7.32 -4.53
C ILE A 125 -3.91 8.32 -4.49
N THR A 126 -4.20 9.59 -4.15
CA THR A 126 -3.19 10.64 -4.04
C THR A 126 -2.26 10.37 -2.85
N SER A 127 -2.83 10.06 -1.67
CA SER A 127 -2.05 9.67 -0.49
C SER A 127 -1.20 8.43 -0.74
N LEU A 128 -1.75 7.39 -1.36
CA LEU A 128 -1.00 6.16 -1.68
C LEU A 128 0.15 6.45 -2.65
N LYS A 129 -0.10 7.25 -3.69
CA LYS A 129 0.94 7.73 -4.61
C LYS A 129 2.02 8.47 -3.84
N ASP A 130 1.68 9.43 -2.99
CA ASP A 130 2.67 10.22 -2.24
C ASP A 130 3.52 9.34 -1.30
N GLN A 131 2.91 8.37 -0.64
CA GLN A 131 3.62 7.39 0.20
C GLN A 131 4.62 6.56 -0.61
N LEU A 132 4.21 6.03 -1.77
CA LEU A 132 5.07 5.22 -2.63
C LEU A 132 6.24 6.04 -3.23
N ILE A 133 5.98 7.29 -3.59
CA ILE A 133 7.04 8.19 -4.11
C ILE A 133 8.00 8.59 -2.99
N ALA A 134 7.49 8.90 -1.79
CA ALA A 134 8.34 9.20 -0.63
C ALA A 134 9.21 7.99 -0.21
N ALA A 135 8.69 6.77 -0.41
CA ALA A 135 9.45 5.53 -0.21
C ALA A 135 10.45 5.22 -1.34
N ASN A 136 10.53 6.05 -2.38
CA ASN A 136 11.35 5.84 -3.57
C ASN A 136 11.11 4.47 -4.23
N HIS A 137 9.83 4.08 -4.35
CA HIS A 137 9.41 2.81 -4.95
C HIS A 137 9.94 2.68 -6.40
N ASP A 138 10.37 1.48 -6.80
CA ASP A 138 10.99 1.23 -8.12
C ASP A 138 10.10 1.64 -9.30
N GLN A 139 8.78 1.55 -9.14
CA GLN A 139 7.76 1.93 -10.14
C GLN A 139 7.31 3.40 -10.05
N SER A 140 8.06 4.28 -9.38
CA SER A 140 7.68 5.69 -9.17
C SER A 140 7.21 6.41 -10.45
N GLN A 141 7.88 6.21 -11.57
CA GLN A 141 7.50 6.82 -12.85
C GLN A 141 6.13 6.34 -13.35
N ALA A 142 5.85 5.04 -13.24
CA ALA A 142 4.57 4.46 -13.65
C ALA A 142 3.43 4.94 -12.73
N ILE A 143 3.68 5.01 -11.43
CA ILE A 143 2.73 5.52 -10.42
C ILE A 143 2.36 6.98 -10.72
N LEU A 144 3.36 7.83 -10.95
CA LEU A 144 3.15 9.25 -11.27
C LEU A 144 2.33 9.43 -12.56
N LYS A 145 2.72 8.71 -13.62
CA LYS A 145 2.01 8.77 -14.90
C LYS A 145 0.55 8.34 -14.73
N ARG A 146 0.31 7.19 -14.08
CA ARG A 146 -1.04 6.68 -13.89
C ARG A 146 -1.89 7.63 -13.06
N HIS A 147 -1.36 8.15 -11.95
CA HIS A 147 -2.07 9.14 -11.14
C HIS A 147 -2.43 10.39 -11.95
N ALA A 148 -1.50 10.90 -12.76
CA ALA A 148 -1.75 12.06 -13.62
C ALA A 148 -2.86 11.80 -14.65
N ASP A 149 -2.87 10.62 -15.29
CA ASP A 149 -3.90 10.23 -16.26
C ASP A 149 -5.29 10.16 -15.60
N VAL A 150 -5.38 9.56 -14.41
CA VAL A 150 -6.62 9.51 -13.63
C VAL A 150 -7.11 10.90 -13.23
N MET A 151 -6.20 11.75 -12.73
CA MET A 151 -6.53 13.12 -12.34
C MET A 151 -6.97 13.99 -13.52
N ALA A 152 -6.42 13.76 -14.71
CA ALA A 152 -6.84 14.46 -15.92
C ALA A 152 -8.29 14.11 -16.29
N ARG A 153 -8.66 12.82 -16.24
CA ARG A 153 -10.06 12.39 -16.47
C ARG A 153 -10.99 12.92 -15.40
N TRP A 154 -10.59 12.89 -14.13
CA TRP A 154 -11.36 13.47 -13.03
C TRP A 154 -11.65 14.96 -13.24
N LYS A 155 -10.62 15.76 -13.55
CA LYS A 155 -10.79 17.20 -13.81
C LYS A 155 -11.70 17.47 -15.01
N LYS A 156 -11.59 16.65 -16.06
CA LYS A 156 -12.48 16.75 -17.21
C LYS A 156 -13.93 16.49 -16.80
N LEU A 157 -14.19 15.43 -16.03
CA LEU A 157 -15.53 15.11 -15.53
C LEU A 157 -16.14 16.25 -14.71
N LEU A 158 -15.34 16.91 -13.87
CA LEU A 158 -15.78 18.09 -13.11
C LEU A 158 -16.16 19.24 -14.05
N ALA A 159 -15.33 19.55 -15.04
CA ALA A 159 -15.62 20.59 -16.03
C ALA A 159 -16.87 20.29 -16.85
N ASP A 160 -17.04 19.03 -17.28
CA ASP A 160 -18.23 18.58 -18.01
C ASP A 160 -19.49 18.65 -17.12
N SER A 161 -19.36 18.43 -15.81
CA SER A 161 -20.47 18.61 -14.86
C SER A 161 -20.85 20.08 -14.68
N ASP A 162 -19.88 20.96 -14.51
CA ASP A 162 -20.12 22.39 -14.31
C ASP A 162 -20.71 23.06 -15.55
N ALA A 163 -20.33 22.61 -16.76
CA ALA A 163 -20.90 23.11 -18.01
C ALA A 163 -22.40 22.77 -18.20
N ARG A 164 -22.95 21.85 -17.40
CA ARG A 164 -24.38 21.48 -17.43
C ARG A 164 -25.26 22.31 -16.49
N LYS A 165 -24.65 23.08 -15.58
CA LYS A 165 -25.36 24.01 -14.68
C LYS A 165 -25.87 25.22 -15.45
#